data_AF-A0A821TS42-F1
#
_entry.id   AF-A0A821TS42-F1
#
_cell.length_a   1.000
_cell.length_b   1.000
_cell.length_c   1.000
_cell.angle_alpha   90.00
_cell.angle_beta   90.00
_cell.angle_gamma   90.00
#
_symmetry.space_group_name_H-M   'P 1'
#
loop_
_entity.id
_entity.type
_entity.pdbx_description
1 polymer ?
#
loop_
_entity_poly.entity_id
_entity_poly.type
_entity_poly.pdbx_seq_one_letter_code
_entity_poly.pdbx_strand_id
1 'polypeptide(L)'
;MDFVNDSPHESTENVSVIFIMTIDQSTISTSNTPFAMIDKHSAVPGEKEILFTMHTIFRVVEIKHMAENSPLWEVQLTITDGNDPQLAGLTNSITEEVQGPSGWYRMGKLMLKVGHLDQAEELYNELLKNASTDSDRAHIYHMLGILKSQQGIYTKPAKFYEKSLEIYRKNSFRR
;
A
#
# COMPACT_ATOMS: atom_id res chain seq x y z
N MET A 1 6.03 -18.04 31.56
CA MET A 1 6.10 -18.41 30.14
C MET A 1 7.49 -18.06 29.68
N ASP A 2 8.34 -19.08 29.56
CA ASP A 2 9.75 -18.94 29.17
C ASP A 2 9.85 -19.18 27.66
N PHE A 3 9.93 -18.12 26.87
CA PHE A 3 9.96 -18.19 25.41
C PHE A 3 11.32 -17.86 24.79
N VAL A 4 12.38 -17.74 25.60
CA VAL A 4 13.70 -17.31 25.10
C VAL A 4 14.78 -18.20 25.73
N ASN A 5 15.09 -19.32 25.08
CA ASN A 5 16.41 -19.94 25.10
C ASN A 5 16.42 -21.20 24.22
N ASP A 6 16.56 -21.02 22.91
CA ASP A 6 17.36 -21.98 22.13
C ASP A 6 17.83 -21.37 20.79
N SER A 7 19.07 -20.90 20.75
CA SER A 7 19.86 -20.85 19.51
C SER A 7 21.33 -20.55 19.82
N PRO A 8 22.25 -21.49 19.54
CA PRO A 8 23.67 -21.23 19.54
C PRO A 8 24.11 -20.88 18.11
N HIS A 9 24.50 -19.64 17.85
CA HIS A 9 25.55 -19.17 16.91
C HIS A 9 25.48 -17.63 16.78
N GLU A 10 26.64 -16.97 16.88
CA GLU A 10 26.82 -15.52 17.08
C GLU A 10 26.40 -14.60 15.89
N SER A 11 25.99 -13.39 16.27
CA SER A 11 25.90 -12.12 15.52
C SER A 11 24.68 -11.81 14.65
N THR A 12 23.47 -12.02 15.17
CA THR A 12 22.38 -11.05 14.91
C THR A 12 22.04 -10.40 16.24
N GLU A 13 22.19 -9.08 16.35
CA GLU A 13 21.63 -8.33 17.48
C GLU A 13 20.11 -8.44 17.38
N ASN A 14 19.57 -9.53 17.93
CA ASN A 14 18.14 -9.73 18.00
C ASN A 14 17.58 -8.76 19.02
N VAL A 15 16.80 -7.81 18.52
CA VAL A 15 16.15 -6.79 19.33
C VAL A 15 14.78 -7.32 19.75
N SER A 16 14.48 -7.22 21.03
CA SER A 16 13.15 -7.52 21.57
C SER A 16 12.27 -6.29 21.40
N VAL A 17 11.05 -6.46 20.87
CA VAL A 17 10.10 -5.36 20.69
C VAL A 17 8.79 -5.69 21.40
N ILE A 18 8.31 -4.78 22.24
CA ILE A 18 6.96 -4.81 22.83
C ILE A 18 6.10 -3.73 22.16
N PHE A 19 4.97 -4.15 21.61
CA PHE A 19 3.98 -3.23 21.04
C PHE A 19 2.93 -2.90 22.09
N ILE A 20 2.74 -1.61 22.38
CA ILE A 20 1.66 -1.11 23.21
C ILE A 20 0.63 -0.45 22.30
N MET A 21 -0.50 -1.14 22.08
CA MET A 21 -1.58 -0.66 21.23
C MET A 21 -2.67 -0.02 22.09
N THR A 22 -2.87 1.29 21.93
CA THR A 22 -3.94 2.03 22.61
C THR A 22 -5.11 2.25 21.66
N ILE A 23 -6.32 1.97 22.15
CA ILE A 23 -7.58 2.15 21.44
C ILE A 23 -8.39 3.20 22.18
N ASP A 24 -8.38 4.43 21.67
CA ASP A 24 -9.25 5.49 22.16
C ASP A 24 -10.51 5.57 21.30
N GLN A 25 -11.60 4.99 21.80
CA GLN A 25 -12.87 4.94 21.08
C GLN A 25 -13.45 6.34 20.79
N SER A 26 -13.05 7.39 21.53
CA SER A 26 -13.50 8.76 21.25
C SER A 26 -12.92 9.33 19.95
N THR A 27 -11.81 8.77 19.47
CA THR A 27 -11.10 9.21 18.26
C THR A 27 -11.51 8.44 17.01
N ILE A 28 -12.31 7.38 17.17
CA ILE A 28 -12.72 6.48 16.08
C ILE A 28 -14.14 6.83 15.65
N SER A 29 -14.33 7.03 14.36
CA SER A 29 -15.63 7.21 13.71
C SER A 29 -16.54 6.02 13.99
N THR A 30 -17.76 6.30 14.44
CA THR A 30 -18.79 5.30 14.70
C THR A 30 -19.31 4.60 13.44
N SER A 31 -18.90 5.04 12.25
CA SER A 31 -19.35 4.51 10.97
C SER A 31 -18.73 3.16 10.59
N ASN A 32 -17.56 2.82 11.14
CA ASN A 32 -16.92 1.53 10.97
C ASN A 32 -16.50 1.02 12.35
N THR A 33 -16.68 -0.28 12.61
CA THR A 33 -16.22 -0.93 13.84
C THR A 33 -14.89 -1.62 13.53
N PRO A 34 -13.72 -1.01 13.81
CA PRO A 34 -12.44 -1.55 13.36
C PRO A 34 -11.95 -2.71 14.23
N PHE A 35 -12.59 -2.97 15.37
CA PHE A 35 -12.24 -4.07 16.25
C PHE A 35 -13.43 -4.63 17.02
N ALA A 36 -13.30 -5.86 17.52
CA ALA A 36 -14.24 -6.51 18.41
C ALA A 36 -13.50 -7.21 19.55
N MET A 37 -14.05 -7.13 20.77
CA MET A 37 -13.60 -7.97 21.89
C MET A 37 -14.10 -9.40 21.67
N ILE A 38 -13.19 -10.37 21.69
CA ILE A 38 -13.51 -11.79 21.45
C ILE A 38 -13.10 -12.69 22.62
N ASP A 39 -13.00 -12.14 23.83
CA ASP A 39 -12.63 -12.84 25.07
C ASP A 39 -13.37 -14.18 25.29
N LYS A 40 -14.63 -14.28 24.83
CA LYS A 40 -15.47 -15.47 24.95
C LYS A 40 -15.10 -16.61 23.98
N HIS A 41 -14.22 -16.32 23.03
CA HIS A 41 -13.80 -17.23 21.96
C HIS A 41 -12.28 -17.50 22.01
N SER A 42 -11.60 -17.04 23.06
CA SER A 42 -10.16 -17.25 23.22
C SER A 42 -9.81 -18.73 23.33
N ALA A 43 -8.72 -19.13 22.68
CA ALA A 43 -8.16 -20.47 22.79
C ALA A 43 -7.51 -20.72 24.17
N VAL A 44 -7.09 -19.66 24.86
CA VAL A 44 -6.38 -19.72 26.15
C VAL A 44 -7.27 -19.13 27.25
N PRO A 45 -7.67 -19.92 28.26
CA PRO A 45 -8.54 -19.43 29.33
C PRO A 45 -7.91 -18.25 30.08
N GLY A 46 -8.65 -17.13 30.15
CA GLY A 46 -8.27 -15.94 30.91
C GLY A 46 -7.57 -14.84 30.10
N GLU A 47 -7.24 -15.09 28.83
CA GLU A 47 -6.76 -14.04 27.94
C GLU A 47 -7.89 -13.11 27.51
N LYS A 48 -7.54 -11.84 27.27
CA LYS A 48 -8.42 -10.86 26.65
C LYS A 48 -7.94 -10.64 25.23
N GLU A 49 -8.82 -10.85 24.28
CA GLU A 49 -8.48 -10.87 22.86
C GLU A 49 -9.28 -9.82 22.10
N ILE A 50 -8.59 -9.14 21.18
CA ILE A 50 -9.17 -8.14 20.30
C ILE A 50 -8.97 -8.59 18.86
N LEU A 51 -10.07 -8.75 18.14
CA LEU A 51 -10.07 -9.01 16.71
C LEU A 51 -10.15 -7.68 15.96
N PHE A 52 -9.16 -7.38 15.13
CA PHE A 52 -9.19 -6.24 14.22
C PHE A 52 -9.75 -6.63 12.86
N THR A 53 -10.45 -5.70 12.21
CA THR A 53 -10.81 -5.88 10.81
C THR A 53 -9.55 -5.80 9.93
N MET A 54 -9.60 -6.49 8.80
CA MET A 54 -8.55 -6.38 7.78
C MET A 54 -8.40 -4.91 7.37
N HIS A 55 -7.14 -4.46 7.27
CA HIS A 55 -6.75 -3.08 6.94
C HIS A 55 -6.95 -2.06 8.08
N THR A 56 -7.03 -2.49 9.34
CA THR A 56 -6.89 -1.56 10.47
C THR A 56 -5.50 -0.93 10.46
N ILE A 57 -5.44 0.40 10.56
CA ILE A 57 -4.19 1.17 10.51
C ILE A 57 -3.86 1.66 11.92
N PHE A 58 -2.61 1.46 12.32
CA PHE A 58 -2.04 2.00 13.54
C PHE A 58 -0.97 3.05 13.20
N ARG A 59 -1.01 4.19 13.90
CA ARG A 59 0.06 5.17 13.90
C ARG A 59 1.07 4.83 14.98
N VAL A 60 2.35 4.85 14.61
CA VAL A 60 3.45 4.88 15.57
C VAL A 60 3.48 6.24 16.25
N VAL A 61 3.25 6.27 17.56
CA VAL A 61 3.26 7.48 18.38
C VAL A 61 4.67 7.74 18.91
N GLU A 62 5.29 6.70 19.48
CA GLU A 62 6.60 6.79 20.11
C GLU A 62 7.31 5.44 19.98
N ILE A 63 8.63 5.50 19.81
CA ILE A 63 9.52 4.35 19.92
C ILE A 63 10.54 4.71 21.00
N LYS A 64 10.59 3.95 22.09
CA LYS A 64 11.52 4.20 23.19
C LYS A 64 12.27 2.94 23.61
N HIS A 65 13.51 3.14 24.03
CA HIS A 65 14.33 2.09 24.58
C HIS A 65 14.04 1.94 26.08
N MET A 66 13.79 0.72 26.56
CA MET A 66 13.28 0.52 27.93
C MET A 66 14.35 0.66 29.02
N ALA A 67 15.62 0.41 28.72
CA ALA A 67 16.75 0.63 29.63
C ALA A 67 18.09 0.61 28.87
N GLU A 68 19.10 1.36 29.29
CA GLU A 68 20.41 1.48 28.59
C GLU A 68 21.10 0.13 28.26
N ASN A 69 20.83 -0.94 29.00
CA ASN A 69 21.44 -2.27 28.81
C ASN A 69 20.43 -3.37 28.46
N SER A 70 19.20 -3.03 28.05
CA SER A 70 18.19 -4.02 27.66
C SER A 70 18.04 -4.04 26.14
N PRO A 71 17.93 -5.19 25.47
CA PRO A 71 17.59 -5.24 24.05
C PRO A 71 16.12 -4.91 23.76
N LEU A 72 15.36 -4.42 24.76
CA LEU A 72 13.91 -4.22 24.68
C LEU A 72 13.54 -2.80 24.25
N TRP A 73 12.79 -2.73 23.16
CA TRP A 73 12.17 -1.52 22.64
C TRP A 73 10.67 -1.56 22.84
N GLU A 74 10.10 -0.46 23.30
CA GLU A 74 8.67 -0.24 23.35
C GLU A 74 8.24 0.60 22.15
N VAL A 75 7.25 0.12 21.41
CA VAL A 75 6.62 0.83 20.30
C VAL A 75 5.17 1.11 20.68
N GLN A 76 4.87 2.38 20.91
CA GLN A 76 3.52 2.83 21.21
C GLN A 76 2.77 3.08 19.91
N LEU A 77 1.61 2.45 19.79
CA LEU A 77 0.73 2.51 18.65
C LEU A 77 -0.64 3.04 19.07
N THR A 78 -1.22 3.91 18.25
CA THR A 78 -2.63 4.31 18.39
C THR A 78 -3.39 3.96 17.13
N ILE A 79 -4.62 3.48 17.28
CA ILE A 79 -5.50 3.22 16.15
C ILE A 79 -5.90 4.53 15.47
N THR A 80 -5.99 4.51 14.15
CA THR A 80 -6.45 5.64 13.34
C THR A 80 -7.57 5.22 12.42
N ASP A 81 -8.36 6.17 11.94
CA ASP A 81 -9.44 5.92 11.00
C ASP A 81 -9.45 6.94 9.86
N GLY A 82 -10.52 6.95 9.06
CA GLY A 82 -10.68 7.88 7.95
C GLY A 82 -10.79 9.37 8.32
N ASN A 83 -11.02 9.70 9.60
CA ASN A 83 -11.03 11.08 10.09
C ASN A 83 -9.64 11.60 10.45
N ASP A 84 -8.63 10.73 10.45
CA ASP A 84 -7.27 11.13 10.73
C ASP A 84 -6.76 12.15 9.67
N PRO A 85 -6.39 13.39 10.06
CA PRO A 85 -6.04 14.43 9.11
C PRO A 85 -4.79 14.13 8.29
N GLN A 86 -3.83 13.39 8.85
CA GLN A 86 -2.61 13.04 8.14
C GLN A 86 -2.88 11.91 7.14
N LEU A 87 -3.69 10.92 7.52
CA LEU A 87 -4.12 9.86 6.62
C LEU A 87 -4.97 10.43 5.47
N ALA A 88 -5.87 11.36 5.77
CA ALA A 88 -6.65 12.09 4.78
C ALA A 88 -5.73 12.90 3.85
N GLY A 89 -4.76 13.63 4.39
CA GLY A 89 -3.78 14.38 3.62
C GLY A 89 -2.93 13.50 2.69
N LEU A 90 -2.47 12.35 3.19
CA LEU A 90 -1.75 11.36 2.40
C LEU A 90 -2.63 10.78 1.28
N THR A 91 -3.87 10.42 1.60
CA THR A 91 -4.83 9.88 0.63
C THR A 91 -5.10 10.88 -0.49
N ASN A 92 -5.29 12.16 -0.15
CA ASN A 92 -5.48 13.23 -1.13
C ASN A 92 -4.25 13.41 -2.02
N SER A 93 -3.05 13.45 -1.42
CA SER A 93 -1.79 13.60 -2.17
C SER A 93 -1.59 12.46 -3.15
N ILE A 94 -1.79 11.20 -2.71
CA ILE A 94 -1.72 10.04 -3.59
C ILE A 94 -2.76 10.14 -4.70
N THR A 95 -4.00 10.53 -4.37
CA THR A 95 -5.09 10.66 -5.33
C THR A 95 -4.79 11.70 -6.41
N GLU A 96 -4.20 12.84 -6.04
CA GLU A 96 -3.75 13.89 -6.96
C GLU A 96 -2.60 13.42 -7.87
N GLU A 97 -1.64 12.68 -7.34
CA GLU A 97 -0.52 12.16 -8.13
C GLU A 97 -0.95 11.08 -9.15
N VAL A 98 -1.89 10.20 -8.76
CA VAL A 98 -2.34 9.11 -9.63
C VAL A 98 -3.51 9.49 -10.53
N GLN A 99 -3.88 10.77 -10.62
CA GLN A 99 -5.03 11.24 -11.42
C GLN A 99 -5.03 10.68 -12.84
N GLY A 100 -6.22 10.37 -13.32
CA GLY A 100 -6.42 9.76 -14.63
C GLY A 100 -7.90 9.74 -15.03
N PRO A 101 -8.18 9.46 -16.31
CA PRO A 101 -9.52 9.59 -16.87
C PRO A 101 -10.52 8.56 -16.35
N SER A 102 -10.07 7.50 -15.65
CA SER A 102 -10.94 6.50 -15.02
C SER A 102 -10.31 5.92 -13.75
N GLY A 103 -11.12 5.20 -12.96
CA GLY A 103 -10.63 4.44 -11.79
C GLY A 103 -9.52 3.44 -12.15
N TRP A 104 -9.63 2.77 -13.30
CA TRP A 104 -8.63 1.80 -13.75
C TRP A 104 -7.29 2.45 -14.10
N TYR A 105 -7.30 3.64 -14.71
CA TYR A 105 -6.07 4.38 -14.99
C TYR A 105 -5.38 4.83 -13.70
N ARG A 106 -6.16 5.30 -12.71
CA ARG A 106 -5.65 5.65 -11.38
C ARG A 106 -5.04 4.44 -10.69
N MET A 107 -5.71 3.28 -10.76
CA MET A 107 -5.21 2.02 -10.19
C MET A 107 -3.89 1.59 -10.82
N GLY A 108 -3.77 1.60 -12.15
CA GLY A 108 -2.51 1.24 -12.82
C GLY A 108 -1.37 2.19 -12.45
N LYS A 109 -1.62 3.50 -12.38
CA LYS A 109 -0.63 4.49 -11.93
C LYS A 109 -0.20 4.25 -10.49
N LEU A 110 -1.14 3.94 -9.61
CA LEU A 110 -0.85 3.59 -8.22
C LEU A 110 0.07 2.37 -8.16
N MET A 111 -0.26 1.29 -8.88
CA MET A 111 0.56 0.08 -8.95
C MET A 111 1.98 0.37 -9.44
N LEU A 112 2.15 1.20 -10.47
CA LEU A 112 3.48 1.65 -10.91
C LEU A 112 4.24 2.38 -9.79
N LYS A 113 3.57 3.29 -9.09
CA LYS A 113 4.18 4.11 -8.03
C LYS A 113 4.61 3.27 -6.82
N VAL A 114 3.82 2.25 -6.46
CA VAL A 114 4.15 1.33 -5.36
C VAL A 114 5.06 0.16 -5.80
N GLY A 115 5.46 0.10 -7.07
CA GLY A 115 6.39 -0.91 -7.59
C GLY A 115 5.77 -2.28 -7.93
N HIS A 116 4.44 -2.37 -7.97
CA HIS A 116 3.69 -3.57 -8.36
C HIS A 116 3.64 -3.70 -9.90
N LEU A 117 4.81 -3.83 -10.53
CA LEU A 117 4.97 -3.70 -11.98
C LEU A 117 4.27 -4.83 -12.76
N ASP A 118 4.26 -6.06 -12.25
CA ASP A 118 3.64 -7.19 -12.94
C ASP A 118 2.11 -7.07 -12.95
N GLN A 119 1.51 -6.69 -11.82
CA GLN A 119 0.06 -6.44 -11.73
C GLN A 119 -0.36 -5.24 -12.58
N ALA A 120 0.46 -4.19 -12.62
CA ALA A 120 0.23 -3.06 -13.52
C ALA A 120 0.25 -3.49 -14.99
N GLU A 121 1.15 -4.41 -15.35
CA GLU A 121 1.27 -4.91 -16.72
C GLU A 121 0.06 -5.73 -17.13
N GLU A 122 -0.40 -6.63 -16.26
CA GLU A 122 -1.64 -7.39 -16.47
C GLU A 122 -2.83 -6.44 -16.68
N LEU A 123 -3.00 -5.48 -15.77
CA LEU A 123 -4.09 -4.50 -15.86
C LEU A 123 -4.04 -3.70 -17.17
N TYR A 124 -2.89 -3.13 -17.54
CA TYR A 124 -2.79 -2.35 -18.77
C TYR A 124 -2.99 -3.19 -20.03
N ASN A 125 -2.56 -4.45 -20.03
CA ASN A 125 -2.85 -5.36 -21.15
C ASN A 125 -4.33 -5.70 -21.26
N GLU A 126 -5.04 -5.89 -20.15
CA GLU A 126 -6.50 -6.06 -20.17
C GLU A 126 -7.23 -4.80 -20.64
N LEU A 127 -6.84 -3.63 -20.14
CA LEU A 127 -7.39 -2.35 -20.59
C LEU A 127 -7.14 -2.15 -22.09
N LEU A 128 -5.97 -2.54 -22.60
CA LEU A 128 -5.64 -2.41 -24.02
C LEU A 128 -6.56 -3.29 -24.90
N LYS A 129 -6.85 -4.52 -24.47
CA LYS A 129 -7.78 -5.43 -25.17
C LYS A 129 -9.19 -4.84 -25.26
N ASN A 130 -9.61 -4.14 -24.22
CA ASN A 130 -10.97 -3.57 -24.09
C ASN A 130 -11.05 -2.09 -24.49
N ALA A 131 -9.98 -1.50 -25.04
CA ALA A 131 -9.93 -0.08 -25.37
C ALA A 131 -10.83 0.24 -26.58
N SER A 132 -11.87 1.04 -26.36
CA SER A 132 -12.84 1.40 -27.40
C SER A 132 -12.33 2.50 -28.33
N THR A 133 -11.50 3.43 -27.83
CA THR A 133 -11.05 4.60 -28.61
C THR A 133 -9.57 4.54 -28.94
N ASP A 134 -9.18 5.22 -30.03
CA ASP A 134 -7.77 5.44 -30.36
C ASP A 134 -7.06 6.23 -29.26
N SER A 135 -7.75 7.18 -28.60
CA SER A 135 -7.19 7.94 -27.48
C SER A 135 -6.86 7.04 -26.28
N ASP A 136 -7.75 6.11 -25.93
CA ASP A 136 -7.51 5.14 -24.86
C ASP A 136 -6.32 4.25 -25.18
N ARG A 137 -6.27 3.69 -26.40
CA ARG A 137 -5.14 2.88 -26.87
C ARG A 137 -3.82 3.65 -26.78
N ALA A 138 -3.80 4.89 -27.25
CA ALA A 138 -2.61 5.74 -27.20
C ALA A 138 -2.13 5.96 -25.76
N HIS A 139 -3.05 6.24 -24.83
CA HIS A 139 -2.71 6.44 -23.42
C HIS A 139 -2.20 5.14 -22.77
N ILE A 140 -2.86 4.00 -23.02
CA ILE A 140 -2.45 2.71 -22.46
C ILE A 140 -1.08 2.29 -22.99
N TYR A 141 -0.81 2.50 -24.29
CA TYR A 141 0.53 2.28 -24.84
C TYR A 141 1.58 3.18 -24.19
N HIS A 142 1.26 4.44 -23.91
CA HIS A 142 2.18 5.32 -23.18
C HIS A 142 2.47 4.77 -21.77
N MET A 143 1.44 4.33 -21.03
CA MET A 143 1.61 3.75 -19.69
C MET A 143 2.42 2.44 -19.71
N LEU A 144 2.23 1.56 -20.70
CA LEU A 144 3.06 0.36 -20.90
C LEU A 144 4.52 0.70 -21.20
N GLY A 145 4.77 1.82 -21.91
CA GLY A 145 6.11 2.34 -22.12
C GLY A 145 6.79 2.76 -20.81
N ILE A 146 6.07 3.49 -19.95
CA ILE A 146 6.55 3.88 -18.61
C ILE A 146 6.86 2.63 -17.78
N LEU A 147 5.93 1.69 -17.73
CA LEU A 147 6.06 0.43 -17.02
C LEU A 147 7.34 -0.32 -17.42
N LYS A 148 7.56 -0.52 -18.72
CA LYS A 148 8.73 -1.23 -19.23
C LYS A 148 10.04 -0.49 -18.94
N SER A 149 9.97 0.84 -18.85
CA SER A 149 11.12 1.66 -18.47
C SER A 149 11.47 1.46 -16.99
N GLN A 150 10.46 1.39 -16.11
CA GLN A 150 10.63 1.09 -14.69
C GLN A 150 11.13 -0.34 -14.43
N GLN A 151 10.75 -1.31 -15.27
CA GLN A 151 11.31 -2.66 -15.25
C GLN A 151 12.77 -2.74 -15.78
N GLY A 152 13.35 -1.65 -16.28
CA GLY A 152 14.72 -1.64 -16.83
C GLY A 152 14.86 -2.32 -18.20
N ILE A 153 13.76 -2.64 -18.90
CA ILE A 153 13.79 -3.34 -20.19
C ILE A 153 13.80 -2.32 -21.33
N TYR A 154 14.89 -1.59 -21.53
CA TYR A 154 14.93 -0.39 -22.40
C TYR A 154 14.59 -0.60 -23.89
N THR A 155 14.57 -1.84 -24.40
CA THR A 155 14.21 -2.13 -25.80
C THR A 155 12.70 -2.19 -26.06
N LYS A 156 11.88 -2.45 -25.03
CA LYS A 156 10.42 -2.56 -25.13
C LYS A 156 9.67 -1.21 -25.03
N PRO A 157 10.09 -0.22 -24.20
CA PRO A 157 9.44 1.08 -24.07
C PRO A 157 9.33 1.82 -25.39
N ALA A 158 10.40 1.84 -26.18
CA ALA A 158 10.43 2.55 -27.46
C ALA A 158 9.27 2.12 -28.37
N LYS A 159 9.03 0.81 -28.50
CA LYS A 159 7.92 0.27 -29.30
C LYS A 159 6.55 0.73 -28.80
N PHE A 160 6.38 0.82 -27.48
CA PHE A 160 5.13 1.26 -26.87
C PHE A 160 4.92 2.77 -27.05
N TYR A 161 5.96 3.58 -26.86
CA TYR A 161 5.91 5.02 -27.12
C TYR A 161 5.68 5.32 -28.61
N GLU A 162 6.30 4.60 -29.52
CA GLU A 162 6.08 4.72 -30.97
C GLU A 162 4.61 4.48 -31.34
N LYS A 163 4.01 3.40 -30.84
CA LYS A 163 2.58 3.11 -31.06
C LYS A 163 1.67 4.21 -30.51
N SER A 164 1.98 4.74 -29.33
CA SER A 164 1.24 5.86 -28.74
C SER A 164 1.32 7.11 -29.63
N LEU A 165 2.54 7.48 -30.07
CA LEU A 165 2.79 8.64 -30.92
C LEU A 165 2.15 8.51 -32.30
N GLU A 166 2.14 7.33 -32.90
CA GLU A 166 1.51 7.06 -34.19
C GLU A 166 0.01 7.39 -34.15
N ILE A 167 -0.67 6.97 -33.09
CA ILE A 167 -2.09 7.24 -32.91
C ILE A 167 -2.36 8.73 -32.69
N TYR A 168 -1.55 9.41 -31.87
CA TYR A 168 -1.67 10.85 -31.67
C TYR A 168 -1.49 11.63 -32.98
N ARG A 169 -0.48 11.27 -33.79
CA ARG A 169 -0.24 11.87 -35.10
C ARG A 169 -1.43 11.66 -36.04
N LYS A 170 -1.93 10.43 -36.14
CA LYS A 170 -3.09 10.11 -36.99
C LYS A 170 -4.33 10.92 -36.60
N ASN A 171 -4.54 11.16 -35.30
CA ASN A 171 -5.66 11.96 -34.81
C ASN A 171 -5.47 13.46 -35.06
N SER A 172 -4.24 13.99 -35.03
CA SER A 172 -3.99 15.40 -35.36
C SER A 172 -4.21 15.74 -36.83
N PHE A 173 -4.03 14.79 -37.75
CA PHE A 173 -4.29 14.98 -39.19
C PHE A 173 -5.77 14.74 -39.58
N ARG A 174 -6.63 14.36 -38.64
CA ARG A 174 -8.07 14.09 -38.84
C ARG A 174 -8.98 15.19 -38.31
N ARG A 175 -8.42 16.24 -37.71
CA ARG A 175 -9.13 17.46 -37.27
C ARG A 175 -8.94 18.54 -38.32
#